data_AF-A0A6N2DR95-F1
#
_entry.id   AF-A0A6N2DR95-F1
#
_cell.length_a   1.000
_cell.length_b   1.000
_cell.length_c   1.000
_cell.angle_alpha   90.00
_cell.angle_beta   90.00
_cell.angle_gamma   90.00
#
_symmetry.space_group_name_H-M   'P 1'
#
loop_
_entity.id
_entity.type
_entity.pdbx_description
1 polymer ?
#
loop_
_entity_poly.entity_id
_entity_poly.type
_entity_poly.pdbx_seq_one_letter_code
_entity_poly.pdbx_strand_id
1 'polypeptide(L)' 'MIRLAIAFFVIFAVSTFPATWLLMLFIGNLDFGLSYVGTLPLGILVSALLGGSTASRSVFVT' A
#
# COMPACT_ATOMS: atom_id res chain seq x y z
N MET A 1 1.12 -23.84 -8.08
CA MET A 1 0.18 -23.05 -7.25
C MET A 1 0.92 -22.20 -6.21
N ILE A 2 1.60 -22.80 -5.22
CA ILE A 2 2.24 -22.07 -4.09
C ILE A 2 3.28 -21.02 -4.52
N ARG A 3 4.09 -21.32 -5.54
CA ARG A 3 5.14 -20.42 -6.05
C ARG A 3 4.58 -19.09 -6.57
N LEU A 4 3.38 -19.13 -7.16
CA LEU A 4 2.67 -17.94 -7.62
C LEU A 4 2.18 -17.10 -6.44
N ALA A 5 1.58 -17.76 -5.44
CA ALA A 5 1.10 -17.09 -4.23
C ALA A 5 2.24 -16.40 -3.47
N ILE A 6 3.40 -17.06 -3.35
CA ILE A 6 4.61 -16.48 -2.75
C ILE A 6 5.08 -15.26 -3.55
N ALA A 7 5.14 -15.35 -4.89
CA ALA A 7 5.52 -14.23 -5.73
C ALA A 7 4.58 -13.03 -5.55
N PHE A 8 3.26 -13.26 -5.58
CA PHE A 8 2.26 -12.22 -5.33
C PHE A 8 2.40 -11.61 -3.93
N PHE A 9 2.62 -12.42 -2.91
CA PHE A 9 2.81 -11.94 -1.55
C PHE A 9 4.04 -11.03 -1.43
N VAL A 10 5.17 -11.42 -2.03
CA VAL A 10 6.39 -10.60 -2.03
C VAL A 10 6.18 -9.29 -2.77
N ILE A 11 5.59 -9.33 -3.97
CA ILE A 11 5.29 -8.12 -4.76
C ILE A 11 4.36 -7.19 -3.98
N PHE A 12 3.31 -7.75 -3.39
CA PHE A 12 2.35 -6.99 -2.58
C PHE A 12 3.02 -6.35 -1.36
N ALA A 13 3.82 -7.09 -0.61
CA ALA A 13 4.53 -6.57 0.56
C ALA A 13 5.49 -5.43 0.19
N VAL A 14 6.28 -5.61 -0.88
CA VAL A 14 7.23 -4.59 -1.35
C VAL A 14 6.49 -3.37 -1.92
N SER A 15 5.41 -3.57 -2.68
CA SER A 15 4.64 -2.47 -3.27
C SER A 15 3.92 -1.63 -2.20
N THR A 16 3.55 -2.23 -1.08
CA THR A 16 2.87 -1.54 0.03
C THR A 16 3.86 -0.79 0.93
N PHE A 17 5.13 -1.19 0.93
CA PHE A 17 6.17 -0.63 1.79
C PHE A 17 6.30 0.91 1.71
N PRO A 18 6.34 1.54 0.52
CA PRO A 18 6.47 3.00 0.42
C PRO A 18 5.29 3.74 1.05
N ALA A 19 4.06 3.26 0.85
CA ALA A 19 2.87 3.87 1.41
C ALA A 19 2.83 3.73 2.93
N THR A 20 3.16 2.55 3.47
CA THR A 20 3.24 2.32 4.92
C THR A 20 4.29 3.22 5.58
N TRP A 21 5.45 3.39 4.95
CA TRP A 21 6.50 4.25 5.47
C TRP A 21 6.10 5.74 5.47
N LEU A 22 5.53 6.24 4.38
CA LEU A 22 5.01 7.61 4.31
C LEU A 22 3.88 7.84 5.33
N LEU A 23 2.99 6.86 5.51
CA LEU A 23 1.94 6.93 6.52
C LEU A 23 2.51 6.96 7.93
N MET A 24 3.53 6.16 8.23
CA MET A 24 4.20 6.16 9.53
C MET A 24 4.90 7.49 9.81
N LEU A 25 5.51 8.11 8.80
CA LEU A 25 6.06 9.47 8.94
C LEU A 25 4.95 10.49 9.23
N PHE A 26 3.85 10.44 8.48
CA PHE A 26 2.72 11.36 8.69
C PHE A 26 2.12 11.21 10.10
N ILE A 27 1.82 9.98 10.50
CA ILE A 27 1.27 9.68 11.83
C ILE A 27 2.31 9.97 12.94
N GLY A 28 3.60 9.81 12.65
CA GLY A 28 4.69 10.18 13.55
C GLY A 28 4.75 11.67 13.85
N ASN A 29 4.33 12.54 12.91
CA ASN A 29 4.18 13.98 13.16
C ASN A 29 2.96 14.32 14.05
N LEU A 30 2.09 13.36 14.33
CA LEU A 30 0.94 13.49 15.23
C LEU A 30 1.23 12.91 16.63
N ASP A 31 2.49 12.57 16.93
CA ASP A 31 2.95 11.99 18.20
C ASP A 31 2.29 10.66 18.60
N PHE A 32 1.64 9.95 17.66
CA PHE A 32 1.00 8.65 17.94
C PHE A 32 1.98 7.49 18.12
N GLY A 33 3.24 7.63 17.71
CA GLY A 33 4.32 6.66 18.00
C GLY A 33 4.05 5.22 17.51
N LEU A 34 3.33 5.04 16.40
CA LEU A 34 2.98 3.70 15.91
C LEU A 34 4.19 2.96 15.35
N SER A 35 4.28 1.66 15.66
CA SER A 35 5.27 0.77 15.07
C SER A 35 4.90 0.39 13.63
N TYR A 36 5.88 0.01 12.81
CA TYR A 36 5.65 -0.43 11.43
C TYR A 36 4.57 -1.52 11.32
N VAL A 37 4.60 -2.51 12.24
CA VAL A 37 3.60 -3.60 12.26
C VAL A 37 2.22 -3.07 12.60
N GLY A 38 2.12 -2.06 13.48
CA GLY A 38 0.85 -1.37 13.78
C GLY A 38 0.34 -0.50 12.63
N THR A 39 1.23 0.08 11.83
CA THR A 39 0.87 0.92 10.67
C THR A 39 0.58 0.11 9.41
N LEU A 40 1.13 -1.10 9.29
CA LEU A 40 1.01 -1.96 8.10
C LEU A 40 -0.45 -2.18 7.62
N PRO A 41 -1.44 -2.48 8.51
CA PRO A 41 -2.83 -2.66 8.07
C PRO A 41 -3.39 -1.41 7.38
N LEU A 42 -3.11 -0.22 7.93
CA LEU A 42 -3.53 1.05 7.32
C LEU A 42 -2.74 1.36 6.04
N GLY A 43 -1.45 1.03 6.00
CA GLY A 43 -0.62 1.18 4.80
C GLY A 43 -1.12 0.36 3.61
N ILE A 44 -1.66 -0.84 3.86
CA ILE A 44 -2.34 -1.65 2.85
C ILE A 44 -3.57 -0.92 2.30
N LEU A 45 -4.41 -0.38 3.17
CA LEU A 45 -5.61 0.37 2.77
C LEU A 45 -5.25 1.62 1.96
N VAL A 46 -4.23 2.37 2.39
CA VAL A 46 -3.73 3.55 1.66
C VAL A 46 -3.18 3.15 0.30
N SER A 47 -2.42 2.06 0.20
CA SER A 47 -1.90 1.56 -1.08
C SER A 47 -3.02 1.20 -2.05
N ALA A 48 -4.06 0.51 -1.56
CA ALA A 48 -5.23 0.18 -2.36
C ALA A 48 -5.97 1.43 -2.84
N LEU A 49 -6.09 2.45 -1.98
CA LEU A 49 -6.74 3.71 -2.31
C LEU A 49 -5.94 4.51 -3.36
N LEU A 50 -4.61 4.56 -3.24
CA LEU A 50 -3.71 5.21 -4.19
C LEU A 50 -3.70 4.51 -5.56
N GLY A 51 -3.69 3.17 -5.57
CA GLY A 51 -3.82 2.41 -6.82
C GLY A 51 -5.19 2.62 -7.47
N GLY A 52 -6.26 2.66 -6.69
CA GLY A 52 -7.61 2.90 -7.16
C GLY A 52 -7.84 4.32 -7.70
N SER A 53 -7.23 5.34 -7.09
CA SER A 53 -7.38 6.74 -7.53
C SER A 53 -6.56 7.09 -8.77
N THR A 54 -5.51 6.32 -9.07
CA THR A 54 -4.64 6.51 -10.24
C THR A 54 -5.07 5.70 -11.46
N ALA A 55 -6.04 4.80 -11.31
CA ALA A 55 -6.63 4.05 -12.42
C ALA A 55 -7.38 5.01 -13.38
N SER A 56 -6.69 5.48 -14.43
CA SER A 56 -7.28 6.32 -15.46
C SER A 56 -8.34 5.56 -16.26
N ARG A 57 -9.46 6.26 -16.50
CA ARG A 57 -10.58 5.84 -17.35
C ARG A 57 -10.07 5.31 -18.69
N SER A 58 -10.35 4.05 -19.01
CA SER A 58 -10.18 3.53 -20.36
C SER A 58 -11.18 4.23 -21.29
N VAL A 59 -10.73 5.26 -22.01
CA VAL A 59 -11.51 5.84 -23.10
C VAL A 59 -11.37 4.88 -24.27
N PHE A 60 -12.40 4.06 -24.50
CA PHE A 60 -12.55 3.38 -25.78
C PHE A 60 -12.86 4.45 -26.83
N VAL A 61 -11.85 4.79 -27.63
CA VAL A 61 -12.04 5.54 -28.88
C VAL A 61 -12.37 4.50 -29.94
N THR A 62 -13.64 4.41 -30.31
CA THR A 62 -14.13 3.75 -31.53
C THR A 62 -14.09 4.69 -32.70
#